data_AF-A0A388QRD4-F1
#
_entry.id   AF-A0A388QRD4-F1
#
_cell.length_a   1.000
_cell.length_b   1.000
_cell.length_c   1.000
_cell.angle_alpha   90.00
_cell.angle_beta   90.00
_cell.angle_gamma   90.00
#
_symmetry.space_group_name_H-M   'P 1'
#
loop_
_entity.id
_entity.type
_entity.pdbx_description
1 polymer ?
#
loop_
_entity_poly.entity_id
_entity_poly.type
_entity_poly.pdbx_seq_one_letter_code
_entity_poly.pdbx_strand_id
1 'polypeptide(L)'
;MPILSPALGATVPDSPHATVVCLPTLADVESYERKEARVWKLLRAGYPRFVRNALVTRAAEEAARRLGRTGELFPLVSEASARRLAEHVGATLTSVDRVGDWCLVATPPGEAALRLAKMVQHTGTLISSRQAEAWLAGHAPPDGTAALAAIRATLAPLLAGVAPADTLLATSGMNAVAAGIAAIDALQRPRGRSAWIQLGWLYVDSARLFEKARAARHHFVPDVRDLAAVERLLATGTVVGVFTEVPNNPQLETADIPALRALLRSAWREATARPSSVGLAPSTSCLSLTSSSRVDEIRQLRRRCHGWPARR
;
A
#
# COMPACT_ATOMS: atom_id res chain seq x y z
N MET A 1 -2.99 -30.28 26.89
CA MET A 1 -1.63 -29.96 26.39
C MET A 1 -1.28 -28.57 26.88
N PRO A 2 -0.12 -28.32 27.51
CA PRO A 2 0.28 -26.96 27.78
C PRO A 2 0.40 -26.22 26.45
N ILE A 3 -0.20 -25.03 26.36
CA ILE A 3 -0.01 -24.13 25.22
C ILE A 3 1.45 -23.66 25.31
N LEU A 4 2.34 -24.34 24.59
CA LEU A 4 3.75 -23.97 24.51
C LEU A 4 3.87 -22.71 23.67
N SER A 5 4.02 -21.56 24.35
CA SER A 5 4.40 -20.32 23.69
C SER A 5 5.83 -20.46 23.16
N PRO A 6 6.12 -20.08 21.90
CA PRO A 6 7.48 -20.07 21.37
C PRO A 6 8.44 -19.20 22.21
N ALA A 7 9.74 -19.40 22.04
CA ALA A 7 10.74 -18.59 22.72
C ALA A 7 10.66 -17.11 22.31
N LEU A 8 11.06 -16.21 23.20
CA LEU A 8 11.18 -14.77 22.90
C LEU A 8 12.00 -14.53 21.63
N GLY A 9 11.43 -13.78 20.70
CA GLY A 9 12.06 -13.45 19.41
C GLY A 9 11.94 -14.53 18.33
N ALA A 10 11.40 -15.72 18.65
CA ALA A 10 11.11 -16.74 17.66
C ALA A 10 10.06 -16.22 16.67
N THR A 11 10.26 -16.44 15.38
CA THR A 11 9.29 -16.08 14.34
C THR A 11 8.02 -16.91 14.45
N VAL A 12 6.86 -16.28 14.24
CA VAL A 12 5.57 -16.96 14.24
C VAL A 12 4.81 -16.65 12.94
N PRO A 13 4.38 -17.64 12.15
CA PRO A 13 4.75 -19.06 12.25
C PRO A 13 6.26 -19.26 12.08
N ASP A 14 6.78 -20.44 12.45
CA ASP A 14 8.20 -20.78 12.21
C ASP A 14 8.45 -20.93 10.71
N SER A 15 8.84 -19.83 10.08
CA SER A 15 8.98 -19.73 8.63
C SER A 15 9.96 -18.61 8.29
N PRO A 16 10.82 -18.79 7.26
CA PRO A 16 11.68 -17.71 6.77
C PRO A 16 10.88 -16.53 6.20
N HIS A 17 9.58 -16.70 5.97
CA HIS A 17 8.67 -15.66 5.48
C HIS A 17 7.87 -14.96 6.58
N ALA A 18 8.04 -15.35 7.84
CA ALA A 18 7.31 -14.79 8.95
C ALA A 18 7.56 -13.29 9.10
N THR A 19 6.52 -12.57 9.53
CA THR A 19 6.56 -11.12 9.71
C THR A 19 6.37 -10.70 11.16
N VAL A 20 6.12 -11.64 12.07
CA VAL A 20 5.95 -11.38 13.50
C VAL A 20 6.87 -12.30 14.31
N VAL A 21 7.15 -11.86 15.54
CA VAL A 21 7.96 -12.59 16.50
C VAL A 21 7.16 -12.80 17.79
N CYS A 22 7.52 -13.83 18.55
CA CYS A 22 6.91 -14.13 19.83
C CYS A 22 7.46 -13.19 20.92
N LEU A 23 6.55 -12.52 21.63
CA LEU A 23 6.81 -11.84 22.89
C LEU A 23 5.96 -12.56 23.96
N PRO A 24 6.50 -13.61 24.60
CA PRO A 24 5.69 -14.59 25.33
C PRO A 24 5.11 -14.06 26.65
N THR A 25 5.70 -13.01 27.23
CA THR A 25 5.26 -12.44 28.51
C THR A 25 4.92 -10.95 28.39
N LEU A 26 4.09 -10.44 29.31
CA LEU A 26 3.80 -9.00 29.38
C LEU A 26 5.07 -8.17 29.58
N ALA A 27 6.03 -8.67 30.38
CA ALA A 27 7.31 -8.02 30.57
C ALA A 27 8.09 -7.86 29.26
N ASP A 28 8.03 -8.86 28.35
CA ASP A 28 8.65 -8.77 27.03
C ASP A 28 7.98 -7.73 26.14
N VAL A 29 6.66 -7.57 26.24
CA VAL A 29 5.91 -6.52 25.55
C VAL A 29 6.31 -5.14 26.09
N GLU A 30 6.37 -4.96 27.40
CA GLU A 30 6.81 -3.70 28.01
C GLU A 30 8.25 -3.33 27.63
N SER A 31 9.17 -4.30 27.65
CA SER A 31 10.56 -4.09 27.26
C SER A 31 10.73 -3.83 25.76
N TYR A 32 9.86 -4.39 24.91
CA TYR A 32 9.78 -4.01 23.50
C TYR A 32 9.42 -2.52 23.37
N GLU A 33 8.38 -2.05 24.05
CA GLU A 33 7.94 -0.64 24.02
C GLU A 33 9.01 0.31 24.59
N ARG A 34 9.71 -0.10 25.65
CA ARG A 34 10.81 0.67 26.28
C ARG A 34 12.13 0.64 25.50
N LYS A 35 12.19 -0.10 24.38
CA LYS A 35 13.39 -0.26 23.56
C LYS A 35 14.58 -0.92 24.26
N GLU A 36 14.30 -1.84 25.17
CA GLU A 36 15.35 -2.53 25.91
C GLU A 36 16.10 -3.53 25.03
N ALA A 37 17.43 -3.53 25.14
CA ALA A 37 18.32 -4.37 24.35
C ALA A 37 18.03 -5.87 24.48
N ARG A 38 17.49 -6.32 25.62
CA ARG A 38 17.16 -7.74 25.87
C ARG A 38 16.13 -8.30 24.87
N VAL A 39 15.20 -7.46 24.40
CA VAL A 39 14.18 -7.82 23.41
C VAL A 39 14.61 -7.37 22.02
N TRP A 40 15.08 -6.14 21.86
CA TRP A 40 15.34 -5.53 20.55
C TRP A 40 16.39 -6.28 19.72
N LYS A 41 17.41 -6.85 20.34
CA LYS A 41 18.43 -7.65 19.64
C LYS A 41 17.91 -8.98 19.08
N LEU A 42 16.75 -9.44 19.55
CA LEU A 42 16.14 -10.72 19.15
C LEU A 42 15.09 -10.54 18.04
N LEU A 43 14.74 -9.30 17.68
CA LEU A 43 13.76 -9.01 16.64
C LEU A 43 14.34 -9.27 15.24
N ARG A 44 13.98 -10.41 14.66
CA ARG A 44 14.38 -10.80 13.29
C ARG A 44 13.29 -10.51 12.25
N ALA A 45 12.08 -10.22 12.69
CA ALA A 45 10.93 -9.83 11.89
C ALA A 45 10.08 -8.83 12.68
N GLY A 46 9.26 -8.03 12.00
CA GLY A 46 8.38 -7.09 12.67
C GLY A 46 7.29 -6.55 11.74
N TYR A 47 6.04 -6.62 12.19
CA TYR A 47 4.88 -6.04 11.53
C TYR A 47 4.52 -4.69 12.19
N PRO A 48 4.10 -3.65 11.43
CA PRO A 48 4.05 -3.55 9.96
C PRO A 48 5.41 -3.25 9.31
N ARG A 49 6.08 -4.29 8.82
CA ARG A 49 7.31 -4.26 7.98
C ARG A 49 8.43 -3.35 8.51
N PHE A 50 8.56 -3.20 9.83
CA PHE A 50 9.66 -2.42 10.45
C PHE A 50 11.03 -3.03 10.17
N VAL A 51 11.07 -4.36 10.02
CA VAL A 51 12.29 -5.12 9.73
C VAL A 51 12.18 -5.68 8.32
N ARG A 52 13.17 -5.37 7.48
CA ARG A 52 13.28 -5.96 6.15
C ARG A 52 13.64 -7.43 6.30
N ASN A 53 12.88 -8.31 5.65
CA ASN A 53 13.11 -9.75 5.70
C ASN A 53 14.49 -10.11 5.13
N ALA A 54 15.17 -11.08 5.76
CA ALA A 54 16.53 -11.48 5.40
C ALA A 54 16.67 -11.95 3.94
N LEU A 55 15.67 -12.65 3.38
CA LEU A 55 15.70 -13.07 1.98
C LEU A 55 15.65 -11.88 1.03
N VAL A 56 14.84 -10.86 1.37
CA VAL A 56 14.73 -9.63 0.58
C VAL A 56 16.05 -8.85 0.61
N THR A 57 16.71 -8.78 1.76
CA THR A 57 18.05 -8.18 1.89
C THR A 57 19.07 -8.93 1.04
N ARG A 58 19.15 -10.27 1.17
CA ARG A 58 20.06 -11.11 0.39
C ARG A 58 19.85 -10.98 -1.12
N ALA A 59 18.59 -10.93 -1.57
CA ALA A 59 18.26 -10.74 -2.98
C ALA A 59 18.73 -9.37 -3.50
N ALA A 60 18.55 -8.31 -2.71
CA ALA A 60 19.04 -6.97 -3.08
C ALA A 60 20.56 -6.91 -3.17
N GLU A 61 21.27 -7.48 -2.20
CA GLU A 61 22.74 -7.51 -2.15
C GLU A 61 23.32 -8.33 -3.32
N GLU A 62 22.78 -9.52 -3.59
CA GLU A 62 23.24 -10.36 -4.69
C GLU A 62 22.95 -9.71 -6.05
N ALA A 63 21.78 -9.07 -6.22
CA ALA A 63 21.47 -8.31 -7.43
C ALA A 63 22.43 -7.12 -7.60
N ALA A 64 22.69 -6.37 -6.52
CA ALA A 64 23.61 -5.25 -6.54
C ALA A 64 25.03 -5.68 -6.91
N ARG A 65 25.51 -6.81 -6.35
CA ARG A 65 26.81 -7.39 -6.67
C ARG A 65 26.92 -7.76 -8.14
N ARG A 66 25.90 -8.41 -8.72
CA ARG A 66 25.87 -8.77 -10.15
C ARG A 66 25.83 -7.55 -11.08
N LEU A 67 25.18 -6.48 -10.65
CA LEU A 67 25.00 -5.24 -11.42
C LEU A 67 26.10 -4.19 -11.15
N GLY A 68 27.02 -4.44 -10.22
CA GLY A 68 28.02 -3.45 -9.79
C GLY A 68 27.40 -2.22 -9.14
N ARG A 69 26.32 -2.37 -8.37
CA ARG A 69 25.64 -1.26 -7.66
C ARG A 69 26.06 -1.19 -6.20
N THR A 70 26.09 0.04 -5.68
CA THR A 70 26.43 0.35 -4.28
C THR A 70 25.48 1.41 -3.73
N GLY A 71 25.57 1.68 -2.43
CA GLY A 71 24.71 2.63 -1.73
C GLY A 71 23.52 1.95 -1.06
N GLU A 72 22.45 2.72 -0.86
CA GLU A 72 21.21 2.23 -0.25
C GLU A 72 20.36 1.50 -1.30
N LEU A 73 20.02 0.24 -1.01
CA LEU A 73 19.37 -0.66 -1.95
C LEU A 73 17.89 -0.85 -1.61
N PHE A 74 17.04 -0.72 -2.63
CA PHE A 74 15.59 -0.87 -2.52
C PHE A 74 15.11 -1.88 -3.59
N PRO A 75 14.84 -3.14 -3.22
CA PRO A 75 14.26 -4.13 -4.13
C PRO A 75 12.74 -3.90 -4.23
N LEU A 76 12.29 -3.27 -5.31
CA LEU A 76 10.91 -2.81 -5.48
C LEU A 76 10.18 -3.61 -6.57
N VAL A 77 8.87 -3.74 -6.41
CA VAL A 77 8.00 -4.48 -7.34
C VAL A 77 7.72 -3.72 -8.66
N SER A 78 8.10 -2.44 -8.73
CA SER A 78 7.76 -1.57 -9.85
C SER A 78 8.67 -0.35 -9.95
N GLU A 79 9.29 -0.18 -11.11
CA GLU A 79 10.08 1.01 -11.45
C GLU A 79 9.23 2.29 -11.41
N ALA A 80 7.99 2.24 -11.91
CA ALA A 80 7.11 3.40 -11.91
C ALA A 80 6.79 3.87 -10.48
N SER A 81 6.59 2.90 -9.56
CA SER A 81 6.44 3.23 -8.13
C SER A 81 7.72 3.80 -7.55
N ALA A 82 8.88 3.23 -7.89
CA ALA A 82 10.15 3.70 -7.39
C ALA A 82 10.43 5.17 -7.77
N ARG A 83 10.28 5.52 -9.05
CA ARG A 83 10.48 6.89 -9.55
C ARG A 83 9.54 7.88 -8.86
N ARG A 84 8.25 7.52 -8.75
CA ARG A 84 7.24 8.35 -8.07
C ARG A 84 7.59 8.58 -6.60
N LEU A 85 8.00 7.54 -5.87
CA LEU A 85 8.36 7.67 -4.46
C LEU A 85 9.65 8.47 -4.27
N ALA A 86 10.63 8.29 -5.16
CA ALA A 86 11.87 9.05 -5.13
C ALA A 86 11.64 10.54 -5.38
N GLU A 87 10.88 10.89 -6.43
CA GLU A 87 10.45 12.25 -6.71
C GLU A 87 9.73 12.87 -5.51
N HIS A 88 8.79 12.11 -4.93
CA HIS A 88 8.00 12.56 -3.79
C HIS A 88 8.83 12.95 -2.56
N VAL A 89 9.90 12.20 -2.26
CA VAL A 89 10.78 12.48 -1.11
C VAL A 89 12.02 13.31 -1.46
N GLY A 90 12.18 13.68 -2.73
CA GLY A 90 13.37 14.34 -3.27
C GLY A 90 14.63 13.47 -3.17
N ALA A 91 14.50 12.16 -3.37
CA ALA A 91 15.64 11.25 -3.42
C ALA A 91 16.17 11.11 -4.85
N THR A 92 17.48 11.28 -5.01
CA THR A 92 18.18 10.98 -6.27
C THR A 92 18.37 9.48 -6.40
N LEU A 93 17.91 8.92 -7.52
CA LEU A 93 18.16 7.52 -7.87
C LEU A 93 19.47 7.45 -8.67
N THR A 94 20.45 6.72 -8.16
CA THR A 94 21.71 6.45 -8.86
C THR A 94 21.50 5.42 -9.97
N SER A 95 20.61 4.45 -9.74
CA SER A 95 20.23 3.44 -10.73
C SER A 95 18.84 2.88 -10.46
N VAL A 96 18.21 2.41 -11.54
CA VAL A 96 16.99 1.61 -11.53
C VAL A 96 17.18 0.48 -12.52
N ASP A 97 17.52 -0.70 -12.00
CA ASP A 97 17.86 -1.86 -12.82
C ASP A 97 16.75 -2.91 -12.75
N ARG A 98 16.37 -3.47 -13.89
CA ARG A 98 15.39 -4.56 -13.93
C ARG A 98 16.06 -5.87 -13.50
N VAL A 99 15.44 -6.57 -12.55
CA VAL A 99 15.91 -7.85 -12.00
C VAL A 99 14.77 -8.85 -12.11
N GLY A 100 14.71 -9.59 -13.22
CA GLY A 100 13.61 -10.52 -13.50
C GLY A 100 12.25 -9.81 -13.61
N ASP A 101 11.37 -10.07 -12.63
CA ASP A 101 10.03 -9.50 -12.50
C ASP A 101 9.95 -8.34 -11.47
N TRP A 102 11.08 -7.90 -10.92
CA TRP A 102 11.18 -6.75 -10.01
C TRP A 102 12.28 -5.78 -10.45
N CYS A 103 12.53 -4.71 -9.69
CA CYS A 103 13.62 -3.78 -9.94
C CYS A 103 14.46 -3.48 -8.70
N LEU A 104 15.77 -3.39 -8.88
CA LEU A 104 16.69 -2.91 -7.88
C LEU A 104 16.89 -1.41 -8.06
N VAL A 105 16.61 -0.64 -7.02
CA VAL A 105 16.86 0.80 -6.99
C VAL A 105 17.98 1.10 -6.02
N ALA A 106 18.98 1.85 -6.47
CA ALA A 106 20.07 2.31 -5.64
C ALA A 106 20.04 3.84 -5.47
N THR A 107 20.30 4.31 -4.26
CA THR A 107 20.47 5.74 -3.96
C THR A 107 21.74 5.99 -3.16
N PRO A 108 22.29 7.21 -3.17
CA PRO A 108 23.31 7.59 -2.20
C PRO A 108 22.74 7.47 -0.77
N PRO A 109 23.58 7.16 0.23
CA PRO A 109 23.15 7.21 1.63
C PRO A 109 22.83 8.66 2.04
N GLY A 110 21.95 8.82 3.02
CA GLY A 110 21.59 10.12 3.58
C GLY A 110 20.10 10.25 3.89
N GLU A 111 19.68 11.46 4.30
CA GLU A 111 18.30 11.68 4.75
C GLU A 111 17.25 11.39 3.69
N ALA A 112 17.53 11.68 2.42
CA ALA A 112 16.60 11.41 1.34
C ALA A 112 16.37 9.89 1.16
N ALA A 113 17.42 9.08 1.30
CA ALA A 113 17.32 7.63 1.30
C ALA A 113 16.53 7.11 2.51
N LEU A 114 16.72 7.70 3.70
CA LEU A 114 15.92 7.37 4.89
C LEU A 114 14.43 7.72 4.70
N ARG A 115 14.12 8.85 4.06
CA ARG A 115 12.73 9.21 3.70
C ARG A 115 12.16 8.23 2.68
N LEU A 116 12.94 7.84 1.68
CA LEU A 116 12.54 6.84 0.68
C LEU A 116 12.28 5.49 1.35
N ALA A 117 13.15 5.02 2.24
CA ALA A 117 12.97 3.79 3.01
C ALA A 117 11.65 3.78 3.77
N LYS A 118 11.33 4.88 4.47
CA LYS A 118 10.04 5.04 5.17
C LYS A 118 8.86 5.01 4.20
N MET A 119 8.96 5.64 3.03
CA MET A 119 7.90 5.60 2.02
C MET A 119 7.72 4.21 1.41
N VAL A 120 8.80 3.51 1.14
CA VAL A 120 8.79 2.13 0.65
C VAL A 120 8.12 1.20 1.67
N GLN A 121 8.42 1.37 2.95
CA GLN A 121 7.77 0.66 4.05
C GLN A 121 6.26 0.94 4.10
N HIS A 122 5.87 2.22 4.10
CA HIS A 122 4.46 2.64 4.23
C HIS A 122 3.61 2.26 3.01
N THR A 123 4.20 2.18 1.83
CA THR A 123 3.50 1.83 0.58
C THR A 123 3.53 0.34 0.26
N GLY A 124 4.29 -0.46 1.03
CA GLY A 124 4.41 -1.90 0.80
C GLY A 124 4.91 -2.26 -0.60
N THR A 125 5.86 -1.47 -1.13
CA THR A 125 6.38 -1.60 -2.51
C THR A 125 7.60 -2.51 -2.63
N LEU A 126 8.11 -3.04 -1.53
CA LEU A 126 9.15 -4.07 -1.55
C LEU A 126 8.65 -5.37 -2.18
N ILE A 127 9.57 -6.12 -2.79
CA ILE A 127 9.31 -7.51 -3.18
C ILE A 127 8.97 -8.37 -1.96
N SER A 128 8.19 -9.43 -2.18
CA SER A 128 7.89 -10.39 -1.12
C SER A 128 9.11 -11.28 -0.80
N SER A 129 9.16 -11.85 0.40
CA SER A 129 10.21 -12.80 0.78
C SER A 129 10.17 -14.07 -0.09
N ARG A 130 8.99 -14.50 -0.55
CA ARG A 130 8.83 -15.63 -1.48
C ARG A 130 9.35 -15.30 -2.88
N GLN A 131 9.12 -14.08 -3.37
CA GLN A 131 9.67 -13.61 -4.64
C GLN A 131 11.21 -13.52 -4.56
N ALA A 132 11.73 -13.02 -3.43
CA ALA A 132 13.18 -12.98 -3.18
C ALA A 132 13.79 -14.38 -3.14
N GLU A 133 13.16 -15.33 -2.45
CA GLU A 133 13.60 -16.74 -2.40
C GLU A 133 13.59 -17.39 -3.79
N ALA A 134 12.50 -17.24 -4.55
CA ALA A 134 12.40 -17.79 -5.90
C ALA A 134 13.51 -17.25 -6.81
N TRP A 135 13.77 -15.94 -6.76
CA TRP A 135 14.84 -15.32 -7.53
C TRP A 135 16.23 -15.80 -7.11
N LEU A 136 16.50 -15.89 -5.80
CA LEU A 136 17.76 -16.41 -5.27
C LEU A 136 18.01 -17.87 -5.68
N ALA A 137 16.95 -18.68 -5.79
CA ALA A 137 17.01 -20.06 -6.28
C ALA A 137 17.10 -20.17 -7.82
N GLY A 138 17.03 -19.05 -8.55
CA GLY A 138 17.05 -19.05 -10.02
C GLY A 138 15.75 -19.54 -10.66
N HIS A 139 14.65 -19.59 -9.91
CA HIS A 139 13.35 -19.97 -10.44
C HIS A 139 12.77 -18.85 -11.30
N ALA A 140 12.17 -19.23 -12.42
CA ALA A 140 11.39 -18.30 -13.22
C ALA A 140 10.14 -17.84 -12.44
N PRO A 141 9.69 -16.58 -12.60
CA PRO A 141 8.43 -16.13 -12.05
C PRO A 141 7.28 -17.03 -12.53
N PRO A 142 6.42 -17.52 -11.63
CA PRO A 142 5.30 -18.39 -12.03
C PRO A 142 4.27 -17.59 -12.83
N ASP A 143 3.59 -18.27 -13.77
CA ASP A 143 2.38 -17.73 -14.39
C ASP A 143 1.26 -17.67 -13.35
N GLY A 144 0.86 -16.44 -12.99
CA GLY A 144 -0.16 -16.17 -12.00
C GLY A 144 -1.58 -16.10 -12.56
N THR A 145 -1.80 -16.31 -13.86
CA THR A 145 -3.09 -16.07 -14.51
C THR A 145 -4.21 -16.94 -13.94
N ALA A 146 -3.96 -18.24 -13.78
CA ALA A 146 -4.94 -19.17 -13.21
C ALA A 146 -5.24 -18.85 -11.73
N ALA A 147 -4.21 -18.55 -10.94
CA ALA A 147 -4.36 -18.16 -9.54
C ALA A 147 -5.14 -16.83 -9.40
N LEU A 148 -4.86 -15.86 -10.26
CA LEU A 148 -5.59 -14.59 -10.31
C LEU A 148 -7.07 -14.80 -10.64
N ALA A 149 -7.38 -15.66 -11.61
CA ALA A 149 -8.75 -16.00 -11.96
C ALA A 149 -9.48 -16.67 -10.79
N ALA A 150 -8.82 -17.64 -10.12
CA ALA A 150 -9.37 -18.31 -8.95
C ALA A 150 -9.63 -17.34 -7.79
N ILE A 151 -8.68 -16.46 -7.47
CA ILE A 151 -8.85 -15.43 -6.42
C ILE A 151 -10.04 -14.53 -6.75
N ARG A 152 -10.15 -14.07 -8.00
CA ARG A 152 -11.28 -13.22 -8.44
C ARG A 152 -12.61 -13.94 -8.32
N ALA A 153 -12.68 -15.21 -8.71
CA ALA A 153 -13.88 -16.02 -8.59
C ALA A 153 -14.30 -16.18 -7.12
N THR A 154 -13.35 -16.46 -6.23
CA THR A 154 -13.61 -16.58 -4.78
C THR A 154 -14.07 -15.27 -4.15
N LEU A 155 -13.54 -14.13 -4.59
CA LEU A 155 -13.90 -12.82 -4.03
C LEU A 155 -15.18 -12.23 -4.63
N ALA A 156 -15.59 -12.65 -5.83
CA ALA A 156 -16.73 -12.07 -6.52
C ALA A 156 -18.04 -12.07 -5.70
N PRO A 157 -18.41 -13.14 -4.96
CA PRO A 157 -19.61 -13.13 -4.12
C PRO A 157 -19.53 -12.13 -2.95
N LEU A 158 -18.32 -11.86 -2.44
CA LEU A 158 -18.08 -10.95 -1.32
C LEU A 158 -18.02 -9.48 -1.77
N LEU A 159 -17.81 -9.23 -3.06
CA LEU A 159 -17.69 -7.92 -3.67
C LEU A 159 -18.88 -7.62 -4.58
N ALA A 160 -20.10 -7.86 -4.07
CA ALA A 160 -21.33 -7.66 -4.84
C ALA A 160 -21.40 -6.25 -5.47
N GLY A 161 -21.70 -6.19 -6.77
CA GLY A 161 -21.74 -4.94 -7.53
C GLY A 161 -20.40 -4.46 -8.10
N VAL A 162 -19.31 -5.23 -7.91
CA VAL A 162 -18.01 -5.04 -8.57
C VAL A 162 -17.85 -6.11 -9.65
N ALA A 163 -17.55 -5.72 -10.89
CA ALA A 163 -17.27 -6.72 -11.92
C ALA A 163 -15.94 -7.45 -11.59
N PRO A 164 -15.79 -8.76 -11.83
CA PRO A 164 -14.54 -9.48 -11.50
C PRO A 164 -13.28 -8.87 -12.15
N ALA A 165 -13.44 -8.26 -13.33
CA ALA A 165 -12.36 -7.56 -14.03
C ALA A 165 -11.95 -6.23 -13.34
N ASP A 166 -12.82 -5.66 -12.48
CA ASP A 166 -12.57 -4.49 -11.64
C ASP A 166 -11.95 -4.85 -10.28
N THR A 167 -11.86 -6.15 -9.95
CA THR A 167 -11.13 -6.63 -8.78
C THR A 167 -9.64 -6.66 -9.09
N LEU A 168 -8.91 -5.72 -8.49
CA LEU A 168 -7.50 -5.50 -8.73
C LEU A 168 -6.68 -5.97 -7.53
N LEU A 169 -5.78 -6.93 -7.74
CA LEU A 169 -4.86 -7.39 -6.71
C LEU A 169 -3.69 -6.41 -6.57
N ALA A 170 -3.12 -6.32 -5.37
CA ALA A 170 -1.90 -5.60 -5.08
C ALA A 170 -0.93 -6.51 -4.31
N THR A 171 0.34 -6.10 -4.21
CA THR A 171 1.37 -6.87 -3.51
C THR A 171 1.18 -6.87 -2.00
N SER A 172 0.42 -5.90 -1.48
CA SER A 172 -0.01 -5.80 -0.08
C SER A 172 -1.23 -4.87 0.04
N GLY A 173 -1.90 -4.88 1.21
CA GLY A 173 -2.98 -3.94 1.51
C GLY A 173 -2.55 -2.48 1.38
N MET A 174 -1.41 -2.11 1.96
CA MET A 174 -0.88 -0.73 1.84
C MET A 174 -0.51 -0.37 0.40
N ASN A 175 -0.06 -1.34 -0.40
CA ASN A 175 0.17 -1.11 -1.82
C ASN A 175 -1.15 -0.87 -2.58
N ALA A 176 -2.23 -1.58 -2.23
CA ALA A 176 -3.56 -1.32 -2.78
C ALA A 176 -4.03 0.11 -2.48
N VAL A 177 -3.90 0.54 -1.23
CA VAL A 177 -4.26 1.91 -0.79
C VAL A 177 -3.42 2.96 -1.52
N ALA A 178 -2.09 2.82 -1.51
CA ALA A 178 -1.19 3.76 -2.16
C ALA A 178 -1.42 3.83 -3.68
N ALA A 179 -1.72 2.70 -4.32
CA ALA A 179 -2.06 2.66 -5.74
C ALA A 179 -3.41 3.33 -6.04
N GLY A 180 -4.41 3.14 -5.15
CA GLY A 180 -5.71 3.81 -5.25
C GLY A 180 -5.57 5.33 -5.18
N ILE A 181 -4.88 5.84 -4.16
CA ILE A 181 -4.60 7.28 -4.00
C ILE A 181 -3.89 7.83 -5.24
N ALA A 182 -2.82 7.18 -5.68
CA ALA A 182 -2.05 7.64 -6.84
C ALA A 182 -2.87 7.65 -8.15
N ALA A 183 -3.75 6.67 -8.36
CA ALA A 183 -4.61 6.61 -9.54
C ALA A 183 -5.67 7.72 -9.53
N ILE A 184 -6.25 8.01 -8.36
CA ILE A 184 -7.23 9.09 -8.19
C ILE A 184 -6.54 10.45 -8.38
N ASP A 185 -5.37 10.64 -7.79
CA ASP A 185 -4.56 11.85 -7.98
C ASP A 185 -4.21 12.09 -9.45
N ALA A 186 -3.77 11.04 -10.17
CA ALA A 186 -3.43 11.14 -11.59
C ALA A 186 -4.62 11.57 -12.46
N LEU A 187 -5.85 11.24 -12.05
CA LEU A 187 -7.07 11.67 -12.73
C LEU A 187 -7.48 13.10 -12.33
N GLN A 188 -7.41 13.44 -11.06
CA GLN A 188 -8.07 14.65 -10.56
C GLN A 188 -7.14 15.87 -10.56
N ARG A 189 -5.82 15.70 -10.42
CA ARG A 189 -4.86 16.82 -10.42
C ARG A 189 -4.85 17.61 -11.75
N PRO A 190 -4.85 16.97 -12.94
CA PRO A 190 -4.98 17.70 -14.21
C PRO A 190 -6.29 18.50 -14.34
N ARG A 191 -7.28 18.20 -13.49
CA ARG A 191 -8.58 18.87 -13.43
C ARG A 191 -8.63 19.99 -12.38
N GLY A 192 -7.48 20.42 -11.86
CA GLY A 192 -7.36 21.52 -10.89
C GLY A 192 -7.74 21.16 -9.46
N ARG A 193 -7.96 19.87 -9.15
CA ARG A 193 -8.29 19.38 -7.80
C ARG A 193 -7.02 19.02 -7.04
N SER A 194 -6.97 19.37 -5.76
CA SER A 194 -5.77 19.18 -4.94
C SER A 194 -6.05 18.81 -3.47
N ALA A 195 -7.32 18.77 -3.05
CA ALA A 195 -7.68 18.50 -1.66
C ALA A 195 -8.28 17.09 -1.46
N TRP A 196 -7.86 16.37 -0.43
CA TRP A 196 -8.50 15.13 0.01
C TRP A 196 -9.35 15.38 1.26
N ILE A 197 -10.45 14.62 1.39
CA ILE A 197 -11.24 14.56 2.62
C ILE A 197 -10.93 13.23 3.31
N GLN A 198 -10.45 13.27 4.55
CA GLN A 198 -10.45 12.11 5.44
C GLN A 198 -11.72 12.14 6.27
N LEU A 199 -12.55 11.13 6.09
CA LEU A 199 -13.77 10.93 6.85
C LEU A 199 -13.54 9.83 7.88
N GLY A 200 -13.54 10.21 9.15
CA GLY A 200 -13.22 9.34 10.27
C GLY A 200 -11.73 9.17 10.52
N TRP A 201 -11.42 8.46 11.59
CA TRP A 201 -10.07 8.05 11.90
C TRP A 201 -9.60 6.97 10.93
N LEU A 202 -8.32 7.01 10.58
CA LEU A 202 -7.69 6.02 9.71
C LEU A 202 -6.72 5.16 10.51
N TYR A 203 -6.46 3.96 10.03
CA TYR A 203 -5.33 3.15 10.45
C TYR A 203 -4.04 3.96 10.32
N VAL A 204 -3.13 3.77 11.27
CA VAL A 204 -1.92 4.60 11.41
C VAL A 204 -1.12 4.67 10.11
N ASP A 205 -0.91 3.55 9.41
CA ASP A 205 -0.14 3.53 8.17
C ASP A 205 -0.88 4.23 7.01
N SER A 206 -2.21 4.13 6.98
CA SER A 206 -3.07 4.84 6.01
C SER A 206 -2.94 6.36 6.18
N ALA A 207 -2.99 6.85 7.43
CA ALA A 207 -2.80 8.25 7.75
C ALA A 207 -1.43 8.77 7.31
N ARG A 208 -0.37 7.96 7.47
CA ARG A 208 0.99 8.33 7.02
C ARG A 208 1.11 8.53 5.51
N LEU A 209 0.24 7.91 4.69
CA LEU A 209 0.21 8.17 3.25
C LEU A 209 -0.29 9.59 2.93
N PHE A 210 -1.25 10.10 3.71
CA PHE A 210 -1.78 11.46 3.57
C PHE A 210 -0.85 12.52 4.17
N GLU A 211 -0.33 12.29 5.38
CA GLU A 211 0.58 13.25 6.04
C GLU A 211 1.85 13.52 5.23
N LYS A 212 2.36 12.49 4.55
CA LYS A 212 3.59 12.60 3.78
C LYS A 212 3.36 13.13 2.37
N ALA A 213 2.11 13.11 1.87
CA ALA A 213 1.73 13.66 0.57
C ALA A 213 1.90 15.19 0.53
N ARG A 214 3.15 15.66 0.40
CA ARG A 214 3.63 17.06 0.32
C ARG A 214 2.79 18.06 -0.48
N ALA A 215 1.86 17.62 -1.32
CA ALA A 215 1.10 18.47 -2.24
C ALA A 215 -0.43 18.45 -2.03
N ALA A 216 -0.98 17.52 -1.24
CA ALA A 216 -2.42 17.42 -1.09
C ALA A 216 -2.89 18.20 0.14
N ARG A 217 -3.80 19.16 -0.06
CA ARG A 217 -4.53 19.76 1.07
C ARG A 217 -5.41 18.67 1.69
N HIS A 218 -5.53 18.66 3.00
CA HIS A 218 -6.24 17.61 3.70
C HIS A 218 -7.30 18.21 4.63
N HIS A 219 -8.55 17.84 4.42
CA HIS A 219 -9.67 18.17 5.29
C HIS A 219 -10.02 16.96 6.14
N PHE A 220 -9.92 17.10 7.46
CA PHE A 220 -10.29 16.05 8.39
C PHE A 220 -11.72 16.27 8.90
N VAL A 221 -12.60 15.29 8.67
CA VAL A 221 -13.96 15.22 9.21
C VAL A 221 -13.98 14.06 10.22
N PRO A 222 -13.94 14.34 11.54
CA PRO A 222 -13.79 13.29 12.54
C PRO A 222 -14.99 12.36 12.67
N ASP A 223 -16.20 12.90 12.61
CA ASP A 223 -17.44 12.13 12.73
C ASP A 223 -17.81 11.52 11.39
N VAL A 224 -17.81 10.19 11.30
CA VAL A 224 -18.18 9.45 10.08
C VAL A 224 -19.62 9.66 9.62
N ARG A 225 -20.48 10.22 10.48
CA ARG A 225 -21.90 10.50 10.21
C ARG A 225 -22.12 11.91 9.66
N ASP A 226 -21.14 12.82 9.75
CA ASP A 226 -21.26 14.19 9.26
C ASP A 226 -21.07 14.27 7.73
N LEU A 227 -22.00 13.65 7.00
CA LEU A 227 -22.03 13.71 5.53
C LEU A 227 -22.32 15.13 5.03
N ALA A 228 -22.94 15.98 5.85
CA ALA A 228 -23.15 17.38 5.52
C ALA A 228 -21.83 18.17 5.44
N ALA A 229 -20.85 17.89 6.32
CA ALA A 229 -19.51 18.45 6.19
C ALA A 229 -18.81 17.99 4.91
N VAL A 230 -18.95 16.72 4.56
CA VAL A 230 -18.42 16.18 3.29
C VAL A 230 -19.03 16.90 2.10
N GLU A 231 -20.36 17.11 2.09
CA GLU A 231 -21.07 17.84 1.04
C GLU A 231 -20.58 19.28 0.89
N ARG A 232 -20.45 20.04 2.00
CA ARG A 232 -19.91 21.41 1.99
C ARG A 232 -18.50 21.47 1.38
N LEU A 233 -17.65 20.51 1.70
CA LEU A 233 -16.29 20.43 1.17
C LEU A 233 -16.29 20.08 -0.33
N LEU A 234 -17.15 19.15 -0.76
CA LEU A 234 -17.30 18.79 -2.17
C LEU A 234 -17.76 19.99 -3.03
N ALA A 235 -18.64 20.83 -2.49
CA ALA A 235 -19.14 22.04 -3.16
C ALA A 235 -18.03 23.06 -3.49
N THR A 236 -16.87 23.00 -2.82
CA THR A 236 -15.71 23.86 -3.16
C THR A 236 -15.11 23.55 -4.54
N GLY A 237 -15.41 22.38 -5.12
CA GLY A 237 -14.87 21.95 -6.42
C GLY A 237 -13.39 21.55 -6.42
N THR A 238 -12.67 21.71 -5.30
CA THR A 238 -11.23 21.46 -5.17
C THR A 238 -10.89 20.02 -4.75
N VAL A 239 -11.90 19.24 -4.35
CA VAL A 239 -11.73 17.92 -3.75
C VAL A 239 -11.42 16.84 -4.80
N VAL A 240 -10.28 16.17 -4.61
CA VAL A 240 -9.79 15.01 -5.36
C VAL A 240 -10.61 13.76 -5.03
N GLY A 241 -10.87 13.51 -3.75
CA GLY A 241 -11.57 12.32 -3.28
C GLY A 241 -11.82 12.33 -1.78
N VAL A 242 -12.65 11.37 -1.35
CA VAL A 242 -12.91 11.08 0.07
C VAL A 242 -12.25 9.74 0.39
N PHE A 243 -11.52 9.70 1.50
CA PHE A 243 -10.91 8.50 2.05
C PHE A 243 -11.48 8.21 3.43
N THR A 244 -11.94 6.97 3.63
CA THR A 244 -12.53 6.49 4.88
C THR A 244 -12.21 5.01 5.03
N GLU A 245 -12.19 4.51 6.26
CA GLU A 245 -11.92 3.10 6.55
C GLU A 245 -13.17 2.38 7.07
N VAL A 246 -13.29 1.10 6.72
CA VAL A 246 -14.46 0.26 7.01
C VAL A 246 -14.02 -1.08 7.57
N PRO A 247 -14.47 -1.42 8.80
CA PRO A 247 -13.89 -0.98 10.06
C PRO A 247 -12.48 -1.59 10.27
N ASN A 248 -11.46 -0.75 10.12
CA ASN A 248 -10.10 -1.05 10.59
C ASN A 248 -9.50 0.12 11.40
N ASN A 249 -10.35 1.12 11.68
CA ASN A 249 -9.96 2.30 12.45
C ASN A 249 -10.08 2.04 13.96
N PRO A 250 -9.34 2.78 14.80
CA PRO A 250 -9.29 2.53 16.25
C PRO A 250 -10.64 2.65 16.98
N GLN A 251 -11.59 3.38 16.40
CA GLN A 251 -12.90 3.63 17.01
C GLN A 251 -13.96 2.64 16.56
N LEU A 252 -13.62 1.75 15.61
CA LEU A 252 -14.54 0.80 14.97
C LEU A 252 -15.76 1.48 14.32
N GLU A 253 -15.65 2.78 14.04
CA GLU A 253 -16.70 3.54 13.39
C GLU A 253 -16.76 3.18 11.91
N THR A 254 -17.94 3.25 11.30
CA THR A 254 -18.10 3.01 9.88
C THR A 254 -19.05 4.05 9.32
N ALA A 255 -18.58 4.79 8.30
CA ALA A 255 -19.44 5.70 7.56
C ALA A 255 -20.57 4.93 6.86
N ASP A 256 -21.72 5.57 6.67
CA ASP A 256 -22.76 5.05 5.80
C ASP A 256 -22.26 5.07 4.34
N ILE A 257 -21.68 3.96 3.90
CA ILE A 257 -21.06 3.82 2.58
C ILE A 257 -22.09 3.99 1.44
N PRO A 258 -23.30 3.40 1.50
CA PRO A 258 -24.36 3.72 0.55
C PRO A 258 -24.68 5.21 0.43
N ALA A 259 -24.87 5.91 1.56
CA ALA A 259 -25.19 7.34 1.56
C ALA A 259 -24.02 8.19 1.05
N LEU A 260 -22.79 7.91 1.49
CA LEU A 260 -21.58 8.57 1.00
C LEU A 260 -21.41 8.38 -0.51
N ARG A 261 -21.67 7.19 -1.02
CA ARG A 261 -21.61 6.89 -2.46
C ARG A 261 -22.67 7.68 -3.23
N ALA A 262 -23.89 7.80 -2.70
CA ALA A 262 -24.95 8.59 -3.32
C ALA A 262 -24.58 10.07 -3.37
N LEU A 263 -24.08 10.63 -2.26
CA LEU A 263 -23.60 12.00 -2.16
C LEU A 263 -22.49 12.30 -3.20
N LEU A 264 -21.47 11.44 -3.24
CA LEU A 264 -20.35 11.60 -4.18
C LEU A 264 -20.80 11.51 -5.63
N ARG A 265 -21.77 10.63 -5.95
CA ARG A 265 -22.36 10.56 -7.28
C ARG A 265 -23.12 11.83 -7.64
N SER A 266 -23.86 12.42 -6.72
CA SER A 266 -24.60 13.66 -6.97
C SER A 266 -23.64 14.82 -7.23
N ALA A 267 -22.71 15.07 -6.30
CA ALA A 267 -21.74 16.15 -6.37
C ALA A 267 -20.84 16.07 -7.62
N TRP A 268 -20.54 14.86 -8.10
CA TRP A 268 -19.74 14.66 -9.30
C TRP A 268 -20.55 14.50 -10.60
N ARG A 269 -21.89 14.38 -10.54
CA ARG A 269 -22.79 14.46 -11.71
C ARG A 269 -23.07 15.90 -12.11
N GLU A 270 -23.33 16.77 -11.13
CA GLU A 270 -23.56 18.21 -11.36
C GLU A 270 -22.30 18.90 -11.90
N ALA A 271 -21.13 18.43 -11.47
CA ALA A 271 -19.85 18.79 -12.07
C ALA A 271 -19.58 17.97 -13.34
N THR A 272 -20.31 18.24 -14.44
CA THR A 272 -20.12 17.70 -15.83
C THR A 272 -19.02 16.64 -16.00
N ALA A 273 -19.45 15.39 -16.22
CA ALA A 273 -18.66 14.23 -16.68
C ALA A 273 -17.40 13.90 -15.84
N ARG A 274 -17.54 13.36 -14.62
CA ARG A 274 -16.38 13.06 -13.76
C ARG A 274 -16.42 11.66 -13.14
N PRO A 275 -15.29 10.92 -13.13
CA PRO A 275 -15.22 9.59 -12.53
C PRO A 275 -15.43 9.68 -11.02
N SER A 276 -16.40 8.90 -10.53
CA SER A 276 -16.62 8.67 -9.11
C SER A 276 -15.91 7.39 -8.72
N SER A 277 -14.81 7.51 -7.98
CA SER A 277 -14.13 6.38 -7.36
C SER A 277 -14.36 6.44 -5.87
N VAL A 278 -15.31 5.66 -5.38
CA VAL A 278 -15.36 5.26 -3.98
C VAL A 278 -14.47 4.03 -3.89
N GLY A 279 -13.26 4.21 -3.34
CA GLY A 279 -12.41 3.09 -2.98
C GLY A 279 -12.81 2.60 -1.61
N LEU A 280 -13.51 1.47 -1.54
CA LEU A 280 -13.48 0.67 -0.32
C LEU A 280 -12.11 0.00 -0.32
N ALA A 281 -11.25 0.43 0.60
CA ALA A 281 -10.07 -0.32 1.00
C ALA A 281 -10.44 -1.12 2.26
N PRO A 282 -11.10 -2.28 2.14
CA PRO A 282 -10.99 -3.26 3.20
C PRO A 282 -9.50 -3.58 3.36
N SER A 283 -9.05 -3.86 4.57
CA SER A 283 -7.67 -4.24 4.91
C SER A 283 -7.14 -5.48 4.17
N THR A 284 -7.96 -6.10 3.31
CA THR A 284 -7.58 -7.10 2.33
C THR A 284 -6.88 -6.46 1.12
N SER A 285 -5.98 -7.19 0.46
CA SER A 285 -5.09 -6.68 -0.62
C SER A 285 -5.81 -6.35 -1.94
N CYS A 286 -7.06 -5.87 -1.88
CA CYS A 286 -7.97 -5.62 -2.98
C CYS A 286 -8.56 -4.20 -2.88
N LEU A 287 -8.42 -3.43 -3.95
CA LEU A 287 -9.16 -2.18 -4.13
C LEU A 287 -10.40 -2.49 -4.98
N SER A 288 -11.59 -2.17 -4.48
CA SER A 288 -12.81 -2.24 -5.30
C SER A 288 -13.12 -0.85 -5.86
N LEU A 289 -13.24 -0.75 -7.18
CA LEU A 289 -13.64 0.46 -7.89
C LEU A 289 -15.01 0.23 -8.50
N THR A 290 -15.98 1.10 -8.21
CA THR A 290 -17.37 0.90 -8.63
C THR A 290 -17.93 2.09 -9.41
N SER A 291 -17.65 2.21 -10.72
CA SER A 291 -18.50 2.97 -11.67
C SER A 291 -18.25 2.60 -13.14
N SER A 292 -19.30 2.47 -13.96
CA SER A 292 -19.22 1.75 -15.25
C SER A 292 -18.77 2.57 -16.47
N SER A 293 -18.37 3.84 -16.34
CA SER A 293 -18.03 4.65 -17.53
C SER A 293 -16.53 4.90 -17.75
N ARG A 294 -15.66 4.72 -16.75
CA ARG A 294 -14.21 5.01 -16.89
C ARG A 294 -13.28 4.13 -16.03
N VAL A 295 -13.75 2.97 -15.57
CA VAL A 295 -12.84 2.01 -14.89
C VAL A 295 -11.69 1.61 -15.81
N ASP A 296 -11.88 1.62 -17.13
CA ASP A 296 -10.79 1.42 -18.09
C ASP A 296 -9.71 2.51 -18.04
N GLU A 297 -10.06 3.78 -17.79
CA GLU A 297 -9.09 4.87 -17.61
C GLU A 297 -8.29 4.68 -16.31
N ILE A 298 -8.96 4.31 -15.20
CA ILE A 298 -8.29 3.97 -13.93
C ILE A 298 -7.41 2.72 -14.08
N ARG A 299 -7.89 1.68 -14.79
CA ARG A 299 -7.12 0.47 -15.10
C ARG A 299 -5.87 0.82 -15.91
N GLN A 300 -6.00 1.63 -16.96
CA GLN A 300 -4.87 2.05 -17.80
C GLN A 300 -3.88 2.92 -17.01
N LEU A 301 -4.36 3.86 -16.20
CA LEU A 301 -3.50 4.69 -15.36
C LEU A 301 -2.81 3.89 -14.26
N ARG A 302 -3.47 2.92 -13.64
CA ARG A 302 -2.82 2.01 -12.69
C ARG A 302 -1.73 1.17 -13.38
N ARG A 303 -2.00 0.65 -14.59
CA ARG A 303 -0.98 -0.06 -15.39
C ARG A 303 0.23 0.83 -15.68
N ARG A 304 0.00 2.12 -16.00
CA ARG A 304 1.07 3.11 -16.24
C ARG A 304 1.81 3.51 -14.96
N CYS A 305 1.10 3.79 -13.87
CA CYS A 305 1.67 4.24 -12.59
C CYS A 305 2.35 3.13 -11.78
N HIS A 306 2.02 1.87 -12.05
CA HIS A 306 2.58 0.71 -11.35
C HIS A 306 3.27 -0.30 -12.26
N GLY A 307 3.43 -0.01 -13.56
CA GLY A 307 4.23 -0.83 -14.48
C GLY A 307 3.74 -2.27 -14.64
N TRP A 308 2.45 -2.53 -14.41
CA TRP A 308 1.91 -3.88 -14.51
C TRP A 308 1.82 -4.30 -15.98
N PRO A 309 2.48 -5.39 -16.41
CA PRO A 309 2.40 -5.84 -17.78
C PRO A 309 0.94 -6.13 -18.14
N ALA A 310 0.52 -5.62 -19.29
CA ALA A 310 -0.69 -6.06 -19.93
C ALA A 310 -0.46 -7.51 -20.38
N ARG A 311 -0.98 -8.47 -19.61
CA ARG A 311 -0.88 -9.90 -19.86
C ARG A 311 0.53 -10.44 -19.56
N ARG A 312 0.57 -11.33 -18.57
CA ARG A 312 1.10 -12.70 -18.63
C ARG A 312 0.91 -13.28 -17.24
#